data_AF-A0A9Q3F2Q4-F1
#
_entry.id   AF-A0A9Q3F2Q4-F1
#
_cell.length_a   1.000
_cell.length_b   1.000
_cell.length_c   1.000
_cell.angle_alpha   90.00
_cell.angle_beta   90.00
_cell.angle_gamma   90.00
#
_symmetry.space_group_name_H-M   'P 1'
#
loop_
_entity.id
_entity.type
_entity.pdbx_description
1 polymer ?
#
loop_
_entity_poly.entity_id
_entity_poly.type
_entity_poly.pdbx_seq_one_letter_code
_entity_poly.pdbx_strand_id
1 'polypeptide(L)'
;LIKQDEVQPPRYSAVKVESFSNLIYSIQKALWQDSQYRSILQELGKGKSIQDYSLDSSSQRLLFKDWVVVPNDPTIQLSILQKRADSPLAGHPGQEKTLKRVKWDFHWSSMTQFIKDYVSSCQQCSRNKNIHHKKFGLLKPLPIPNVPCISLSIYFITQLPLSNSFDSILVILDRFSKMVVFIPKLSLITSLDLSHLFIKNIFSKHGLPSRIQLKISRDLSTAYHPETDGPAERVNQILEQYFWMYVSYHQDDWNTCLPLAEFAYNNSDHSSTKQSPLFTFYGRDPQFDSVHIT
;
A
#
# COMPACT_ATOMS: atom_id res chain seq x y z
N LEU A 1 14.97 7.52 -15.09
CA LEU A 1 14.83 6.38 -14.16
C LEU A 1 15.52 5.13 -14.76
N ILE A 2 16.84 5.03 -14.94
CA ILE A 2 17.52 3.80 -15.47
C ILE A 2 18.94 3.76 -14.84
N LYS A 3 19.52 2.67 -14.30
CA LYS A 3 19.75 1.30 -14.81
C LYS A 3 19.68 0.24 -13.69
N GLN A 4 19.00 -0.87 -13.92
CA GLN A 4 19.26 -2.17 -13.27
C GLN A 4 19.03 -3.31 -14.27
N ASP A 5 19.83 -4.36 -14.12
CA ASP A 5 19.96 -5.52 -15.01
C ASP A 5 18.67 -6.37 -15.13
N GLU A 6 18.64 -7.15 -16.22
CA GLU A 6 17.58 -8.04 -16.70
C GLU A 6 16.95 -8.95 -15.62
N VAL A 7 16.00 -8.42 -14.86
CA VAL A 7 14.97 -9.25 -14.22
C VAL A 7 13.63 -8.68 -14.64
N GLN A 8 13.00 -9.32 -15.63
CA GLN A 8 11.65 -8.98 -16.09
C GLN A 8 10.68 -9.21 -14.91
N PRO A 9 10.04 -8.17 -14.34
CA PRO A 9 8.97 -8.39 -13.38
C PRO A 9 7.81 -9.11 -14.08
N PRO A 10 7.05 -9.97 -13.38
CA PRO A 10 6.00 -10.75 -13.99
C PRO A 10 4.98 -9.84 -14.68
N ARG A 11 4.77 -10.04 -15.99
CA ARG A 11 3.71 -9.40 -16.77
C ARG A 11 2.39 -9.52 -16.03
N TYR A 12 1.62 -8.41 -15.99
CA TYR A 12 0.26 -8.32 -15.47
C TYR A 12 -0.70 -9.32 -16.14
N SER A 13 -0.56 -10.58 -15.77
CA SER A 13 -1.57 -11.61 -15.89
C SER A 13 -2.39 -11.51 -14.62
N ALA A 14 -3.70 -11.24 -14.78
CA ALA A 14 -4.74 -11.13 -13.76
C ALA A 14 -4.21 -11.21 -12.32
N VAL A 15 -4.22 -10.09 -11.58
CA VAL A 15 -3.86 -10.07 -10.14
C VAL A 15 -4.63 -11.20 -9.46
N LYS A 16 -3.96 -12.34 -9.25
CA LYS A 16 -4.53 -13.46 -8.54
C LYS A 16 -4.57 -13.00 -7.11
N VAL A 17 -5.77 -12.66 -6.64
CA VAL A 17 -6.05 -12.64 -5.20
C VAL A 17 -5.90 -14.08 -4.75
N GLU A 18 -4.65 -14.47 -4.45
CA GLU A 18 -4.35 -15.85 -4.08
C GLU A 18 -4.95 -16.09 -2.71
N SER A 19 -6.01 -16.89 -2.71
CA SER A 19 -6.66 -17.34 -1.49
C SER A 19 -5.64 -17.87 -0.48
N PHE A 20 -5.73 -17.40 0.76
CA PHE A 20 -4.93 -17.90 1.87
C PHE A 20 -5.26 -19.36 2.24
N SER A 21 -6.23 -20.02 1.59
CA SER A 21 -6.66 -21.39 1.90
C SER A 21 -5.49 -22.38 2.01
N ASN A 22 -4.57 -22.38 1.04
CA ASN A 22 -3.41 -23.26 1.05
C ASN A 22 -2.40 -22.91 2.15
N LEU A 23 -2.27 -21.61 2.47
CA LEU A 23 -1.39 -21.13 3.52
C LEU A 23 -1.93 -21.50 4.90
N ILE A 24 -3.24 -21.30 5.13
CA ILE A 24 -3.92 -21.68 6.37
C ILE A 24 -3.85 -23.18 6.60
N TYR A 25 -4.07 -23.99 5.55
CA TYR A 25 -3.88 -25.44 5.63
C TYR A 25 -2.44 -25.81 6.02
N SER A 26 -1.44 -25.17 5.42
CA SER A 26 -0.03 -25.38 5.76
C SER A 26 0.30 -24.99 7.20
N ILE A 27 -0.24 -23.87 7.68
CA ILE A 27 -0.14 -23.42 9.08
C ILE A 27 -0.70 -24.48 10.02
N GLN A 28 -1.94 -24.94 9.79
CA GLN A 28 -2.58 -25.94 10.62
C GLN A 28 -1.79 -27.24 10.67
N LYS A 29 -1.34 -27.73 9.51
CA LYS A 29 -0.52 -28.95 9.42
C LYS A 29 0.77 -28.81 10.24
N ALA A 30 1.46 -27.67 10.15
CA ALA A 30 2.69 -27.42 10.89
C ALA A 30 2.45 -27.26 12.40
N LEU A 31 1.35 -26.63 12.83
CA LEU A 31 0.97 -26.54 14.25
C LEU A 31 0.75 -27.92 14.89
N TRP A 32 0.21 -28.89 14.15
CA TRP A 32 0.05 -30.27 14.64
C TRP A 32 1.36 -31.05 14.77
N GLN A 33 2.42 -30.63 14.07
CA GLN A 33 3.75 -31.23 14.16
C GLN A 33 4.58 -30.65 15.31
N ASP A 34 4.31 -29.41 15.70
CA ASP A 34 4.95 -28.75 16.84
C ASP A 34 4.39 -29.30 18.16
N SER A 35 5.26 -29.79 19.05
CA SER A 35 4.85 -30.43 20.30
C SER A 35 4.12 -29.46 21.25
N GLN A 36 4.51 -28.18 21.26
CA GLN A 36 3.89 -27.16 22.09
C GLN A 36 2.46 -26.88 21.60
N TYR A 37 2.30 -26.57 20.32
CA TYR A 37 1.00 -26.22 19.75
C TYR A 37 0.06 -27.43 19.67
N ARG A 38 0.60 -28.63 19.41
CA ARG A 38 -0.18 -29.87 19.48
C ARG A 38 -0.81 -30.11 20.85
N SER A 39 -0.07 -29.86 21.92
CA SER A 39 -0.60 -29.96 23.29
C SER A 39 -1.76 -28.98 23.51
N ILE A 40 -1.58 -27.72 23.09
CA ILE A 40 -2.61 -26.69 23.17
C ILE A 40 -3.87 -27.09 22.39
N LEU A 41 -3.71 -27.52 21.13
CA LEU A 41 -4.81 -27.97 20.26
C LEU A 41 -5.58 -29.15 20.87
N GLN A 42 -4.89 -30.13 21.46
CA GLN A 42 -5.54 -31.28 22.09
C GLN A 42 -6.32 -30.91 23.34
N GLU A 43 -5.80 -30.00 24.17
CA GLU A 43 -6.47 -29.56 25.39
C GLU A 43 -7.70 -28.69 25.06
N LEU A 44 -7.59 -27.78 24.08
CA LEU A 44 -8.73 -27.02 23.56
C LEU A 44 -9.80 -27.95 22.95
N GLY A 45 -9.38 -28.98 22.20
CA GLY A 45 -10.29 -29.98 21.62
C GLY A 45 -11.03 -30.83 22.66
N LYS A 46 -10.50 -30.96 23.89
CA LYS A 46 -11.19 -31.58 25.03
C LYS A 46 -12.13 -30.61 25.77
N GLY A 47 -12.28 -29.39 25.28
CA GLY A 47 -13.10 -28.35 25.91
C GLY A 47 -12.43 -27.66 27.11
N LYS A 48 -11.11 -27.83 27.31
CA LYS A 48 -10.39 -27.08 28.35
C LYS A 48 -10.09 -25.67 27.86
N SER A 49 -10.20 -24.70 28.76
CA SER A 49 -9.79 -23.33 28.49
C SER A 49 -8.28 -23.19 28.68
N ILE A 50 -7.60 -22.60 27.70
CA ILE A 50 -6.21 -22.18 27.79
C ILE A 50 -6.20 -20.66 27.69
N GLN A 51 -5.50 -19.99 28.61
CA GLN A 51 -5.43 -18.54 28.65
C GLN A 51 -4.96 -17.97 27.31
N ASP A 52 -5.67 -16.95 26.82
CA ASP A 52 -5.41 -16.22 25.57
C ASP A 52 -5.53 -17.04 24.27
N TYR A 53 -5.68 -18.37 24.34
CA TYR A 53 -5.84 -19.23 23.17
C TYR A 53 -7.28 -19.68 22.96
N SER A 54 -7.70 -19.70 21.70
CA SER A 54 -9.01 -20.23 21.29
C SER A 54 -8.89 -21.01 19.98
N LEU A 55 -9.86 -21.88 19.73
CA LEU A 55 -9.98 -22.61 18.47
C LEU A 55 -11.21 -22.09 17.73
N ASP A 56 -11.02 -21.54 16.53
CA ASP A 56 -12.14 -21.22 15.66
C ASP A 56 -12.81 -22.52 15.21
N SER A 57 -14.03 -22.74 15.66
CA SER A 57 -14.78 -23.98 15.42
C SER A 57 -15.10 -24.18 13.94
N SER A 58 -15.28 -23.09 13.18
CA SER A 58 -15.64 -23.11 11.77
C SER A 58 -14.44 -23.41 10.87
N SER A 59 -13.27 -22.90 11.22
CA SER A 59 -12.08 -22.95 10.37
C SER A 59 -10.94 -23.79 10.92
N GLN A 60 -11.09 -24.35 12.14
CA GLN A 60 -10.09 -25.13 12.87
C GLN A 60 -8.76 -24.39 13.07
N ARG A 61 -8.79 -23.06 13.13
CA ARG A 61 -7.59 -22.23 13.32
C ARG A 61 -7.32 -22.01 14.79
N LEU A 62 -6.06 -22.16 15.19
CA LEU A 62 -5.60 -21.75 16.51
C LEU A 62 -5.43 -20.24 16.53
N LEU A 63 -6.10 -19.58 17.46
CA LEU A 63 -6.03 -18.14 17.68
C LEU A 63 -5.33 -17.84 19.00
N PHE A 64 -4.60 -16.73 19.04
CA PHE A 64 -4.07 -16.10 20.24
C PHE A 64 -4.57 -14.66 20.28
N LYS A 65 -5.44 -14.30 21.24
CA LYS A 65 -6.07 -12.97 21.32
C LYS A 65 -6.61 -12.48 19.97
N ASP A 66 -7.31 -13.39 19.27
CA ASP A 66 -7.91 -13.20 17.94
C ASP A 66 -6.95 -13.27 16.73
N TRP A 67 -5.64 -13.42 16.93
CA TRP A 67 -4.68 -13.58 15.83
C TRP A 67 -4.43 -15.05 15.48
N VAL A 68 -4.36 -15.38 14.19
CA VAL A 68 -3.98 -16.71 13.73
C VAL A 68 -2.54 -16.99 14.15
N VAL A 69 -2.37 -18.05 14.94
CA VAL A 69 -1.05 -18.49 15.41
C VAL A 69 -0.30 -19.11 14.24
N VAL A 70 0.93 -18.63 14.04
CA VAL A 70 1.85 -19.16 13.03
C VAL A 70 2.97 -19.90 13.76
N PRO A 71 3.28 -21.16 13.38
CA PRO A 71 4.39 -21.90 13.97
C PRO A 71 5.72 -21.24 13.65
N ASN A 72 6.78 -21.63 14.37
CA ASN A 72 8.13 -21.14 14.09
C ASN A 72 8.75 -21.84 12.85
N ASP A 73 8.05 -21.78 11.72
CA ASP A 73 8.43 -22.33 10.43
C ASP A 73 8.81 -21.18 9.47
N PRO A 74 10.09 -21.04 9.10
CA PRO A 74 10.54 -19.98 8.21
C PRO A 74 9.88 -19.99 6.83
N THR A 75 9.54 -21.16 6.28
CA THR A 75 8.90 -21.27 4.96
C THR A 75 7.50 -20.67 5.00
N ILE A 76 6.73 -20.98 6.05
CA ILE A 76 5.39 -20.40 6.24
C ILE A 76 5.49 -18.90 6.49
N GLN A 77 6.38 -18.46 7.38
CA GLN A 77 6.57 -17.04 7.68
C GLN A 77 6.98 -16.25 6.44
N LEU A 78 7.91 -16.77 5.61
CA LEU A 78 8.30 -16.17 4.33
C LEU A 78 7.10 -16.05 3.38
N SER A 79 6.28 -17.09 3.25
CA SER A 79 5.12 -17.06 2.35
C SER A 79 4.08 -16.00 2.77
N ILE A 80 3.91 -15.77 4.08
CA ILE A 80 3.06 -14.68 4.60
C ILE A 80 3.65 -13.33 4.19
N LEU A 81 4.96 -13.14 4.34
CA LEU A 81 5.61 -11.86 4.01
C LEU A 81 5.63 -11.57 2.52
N GLN A 82 5.86 -12.57 1.66
CA GLN A 82 5.76 -12.42 0.21
C GLN A 82 4.37 -11.92 -0.20
N LYS A 83 3.31 -12.46 0.40
CA LYS A 83 1.93 -12.03 0.15
C LYS A 83 1.62 -10.63 0.72
N ARG A 84 2.10 -10.32 1.92
CA ARG A 84 1.74 -9.10 2.67
C ARG A 84 2.63 -7.89 2.39
N ALA A 85 3.84 -8.10 1.89
CA ALA A 85 4.82 -7.06 1.64
C ALA A 85 5.10 -6.87 0.14
N ASP A 86 5.30 -7.94 -0.61
CA ASP A 86 5.82 -7.84 -1.99
C ASP A 86 4.70 -7.76 -3.05
N SER A 87 3.45 -8.01 -2.66
CA SER A 87 2.32 -7.90 -3.58
C SER A 87 2.15 -6.47 -4.11
N PRO A 88 1.75 -6.29 -5.38
CA PRO A 88 1.46 -4.96 -5.93
C PRO A 88 0.47 -4.15 -5.09
N LEU A 89 -0.50 -4.80 -4.45
CA LEU A 89 -1.47 -4.16 -3.55
C LEU A 89 -0.81 -3.67 -2.25
N ALA A 90 0.29 -4.31 -1.82
CA ALA A 90 1.04 -3.92 -0.64
C ALA A 90 2.04 -2.80 -0.89
N GLY A 91 2.69 -2.80 -2.07
CA GLY A 91 3.59 -1.74 -2.51
C GLY A 91 4.98 -1.75 -1.87
N HIS A 92 5.50 -2.90 -1.43
CA HIS A 92 6.72 -3.02 -0.62
C HIS A 92 6.77 -2.00 0.52
N PRO A 93 5.96 -2.14 1.58
CA PRO A 93 6.00 -1.22 2.72
C PRO A 93 7.34 -1.29 3.49
N GLY A 94 7.62 -0.26 4.28
CA GLY A 94 8.73 -0.29 5.24
C GLY A 94 8.38 -1.13 6.48
N GLN A 95 9.39 -1.43 7.31
CA GLN A 95 9.30 -2.35 8.46
C GLN A 95 8.06 -2.15 9.35
N GLU A 96 7.81 -0.92 9.80
CA GLU A 96 6.67 -0.62 10.70
C GLU A 96 5.32 -0.90 10.05
N LYS A 97 5.17 -0.51 8.78
CA LYS A 97 3.93 -0.72 8.01
C LYS A 97 3.71 -2.21 7.72
N THR A 98 4.77 -2.94 7.38
CA THR A 98 4.73 -4.40 7.20
C THR A 98 4.31 -5.09 8.49
N LEU A 99 4.92 -4.71 9.62
CA LEU A 99 4.59 -5.27 10.93
C LEU A 99 3.13 -5.06 11.29
N LYS A 100 2.62 -3.83 11.16
CA LYS A 100 1.22 -3.52 11.45
C LYS A 100 0.26 -4.34 10.57
N ARG A 101 0.57 -4.47 9.27
CA ARG A 101 -0.23 -5.23 8.31
C ARG A 101 -0.26 -6.72 8.64
N VAL A 102 0.88 -7.33 8.96
CA VAL A 102 0.95 -8.76 9.28
C VAL A 102 0.29 -9.06 10.63
N LYS A 103 0.54 -8.20 11.63
CA LYS A 103 -0.02 -8.33 12.97
C LYS A 103 -1.55 -8.19 13.02
N TRP A 104 -2.18 -7.68 11.98
CA TRP A 104 -3.63 -7.61 11.90
C TRP A 104 -4.27 -9.01 11.92
N ASP A 105 -3.63 -9.99 11.27
CA ASP A 105 -4.19 -11.33 11.10
C ASP A 105 -3.37 -12.43 11.78
N PHE A 106 -2.05 -12.23 11.92
CA PHE A 106 -1.12 -13.30 12.30
C PHE A 106 -0.28 -12.94 13.53
N HIS A 107 0.11 -13.97 14.27
CA HIS A 107 1.01 -13.85 15.40
C HIS A 107 2.02 -15.00 15.50
N TRP A 108 3.28 -14.66 15.75
CA TRP A 108 4.33 -15.59 16.22
C TRP A 108 5.36 -14.85 17.08
N SER A 109 6.12 -15.60 17.89
CA SER A 109 6.99 -15.05 18.94
C SER A 109 8.12 -14.14 18.44
N SER A 110 8.73 -14.47 17.30
CA SER A 110 9.85 -13.73 16.70
C SER A 110 9.44 -12.76 15.57
N MET A 111 8.14 -12.47 15.42
CA MET A 111 7.58 -11.74 14.28
C MET A 111 8.25 -10.41 13.99
N THR A 112 8.45 -9.57 15.00
CA THR A 112 9.06 -8.25 14.81
C THR A 112 10.46 -8.35 14.23
N GLN A 113 11.28 -9.27 14.74
CA GLN A 113 12.66 -9.43 14.28
C GLN A 113 12.69 -10.03 12.87
N PHE A 114 11.89 -11.09 12.64
CA PHE A 114 11.79 -11.73 11.33
C PHE A 114 11.36 -10.77 10.22
N ILE A 115 10.37 -9.90 10.49
CA ILE A 115 9.92 -8.87 9.54
C ILE A 115 11.00 -7.82 9.29
N LYS A 116 11.73 -7.39 10.32
CA LYS A 116 12.84 -6.44 10.15
C LYS A 116 13.93 -7.02 9.25
N ASP A 117 14.30 -8.27 9.45
CA ASP A 117 15.34 -8.95 8.68
C ASP A 117 14.88 -9.17 7.23
N TYR A 118 13.62 -9.56 7.03
CA TYR A 118 13.01 -9.69 5.70
C TYR A 118 13.02 -8.39 4.92
N VAL A 119 12.52 -7.30 5.50
CA VAL A 119 12.44 -6.00 4.80
C VAL A 119 13.83 -5.43 4.54
N SER A 120 14.79 -5.65 5.46
CA SER A 120 16.18 -5.21 5.29
C SER A 120 16.94 -5.99 4.22
N SER A 121 16.61 -7.26 4.02
CA SER A 121 17.23 -8.12 3.01
C SER A 121 16.58 -8.03 1.62
N CYS A 122 15.45 -7.32 1.50
CA CYS A 122 14.77 -7.12 0.21
C CYS A 122 15.66 -6.33 -0.76
N GLN A 123 16.19 -7.01 -1.79
CA GLN A 123 17.10 -6.41 -2.77
C GLN A 123 16.45 -5.25 -3.53
N GLN A 124 15.18 -5.40 -3.93
CA GLN A 124 14.43 -4.33 -4.60
C GLN A 124 14.31 -3.09 -3.68
N CYS A 125 14.00 -3.30 -2.40
CA CYS A 125 13.97 -2.19 -1.43
C CYS A 125 15.35 -1.56 -1.24
N SER A 126 16.39 -2.35 -1.03
CA SER A 126 17.75 -1.84 -0.81
C SER A 126 18.25 -1.01 -1.99
N ARG A 127 17.98 -1.47 -3.22
CA ARG A 127 18.42 -0.77 -4.44
C ARG A 127 17.61 0.49 -4.76
N ASN A 128 16.31 0.49 -4.48
CA ASN A 128 15.39 1.54 -4.94
C ASN A 128 14.98 2.52 -3.83
N LYS A 129 14.97 2.10 -2.56
CA LYS A 129 14.64 2.95 -1.41
C LYS A 129 15.90 3.58 -0.85
N ASN A 130 16.46 4.55 -1.57
CA ASN A 130 17.49 5.40 -0.97
C ASN A 130 16.90 6.16 0.24
N ILE A 131 17.70 6.26 1.30
CA ILE A 131 17.34 6.96 2.54
C ILE A 131 17.17 8.46 2.23
N HIS A 132 15.95 8.96 2.36
CA HIS A 132 15.63 10.35 2.07
C HIS A 132 16.22 11.30 3.13
N HIS A 133 17.11 12.17 2.65
CA HIS A 133 17.21 13.64 2.84
C HIS A 133 17.02 14.27 4.23
N LYS A 134 17.62 15.45 4.43
CA LYS A 134 17.44 16.29 5.63
C LYS A 134 15.96 16.62 5.85
N LYS A 135 15.56 16.79 7.12
CA LYS A 135 14.21 17.24 7.51
C LYS A 135 13.80 18.45 6.65
N PHE A 136 12.65 18.36 5.98
CA PHE A 136 12.05 19.50 5.29
C PHE A 136 11.92 20.67 6.27
N GLY A 137 12.21 21.90 5.80
CA GLY A 137 12.03 23.12 6.58
C GLY A 137 10.59 23.28 7.07
N LEU A 138 10.37 24.23 7.99
CA LEU A 138 9.04 24.50 8.53
C LEU A 138 8.10 24.98 7.41
N LEU A 139 7.25 24.08 6.91
CA LEU A 139 6.16 24.43 6.01
C LEU A 139 5.11 25.20 6.79
N LYS A 140 4.52 26.24 6.19
CA LYS A 140 3.27 26.86 6.66
C LYS A 140 2.11 26.22 5.89
N PRO A 141 1.55 25.09 6.36
CA PRO A 141 0.46 24.45 5.67
C PRO A 141 -0.76 25.38 5.67
N LEU A 142 -1.48 25.39 4.54
CA LEU A 142 -2.83 25.97 4.50
C LEU A 142 -3.74 25.23 5.49
N PRO A 143 -4.77 25.89 6.05
CA PRO A 143 -5.73 25.23 6.90
C PRO A 143 -6.33 24.02 6.18
N ILE A 144 -6.23 22.88 6.84
CA ILE A 144 -6.78 21.60 6.37
C ILE A 144 -8.29 21.64 6.66
N PRO A 145 -9.16 21.31 5.69
CA PRO A 145 -10.60 21.24 5.96
C PRO A 145 -10.93 20.08 6.90
N ASN A 146 -12.14 20.06 7.46
CA ASN A 146 -12.53 19.08 8.49
C ASN A 146 -13.24 17.84 7.93
N VAL A 147 -13.56 17.82 6.63
CA VAL A 147 -14.22 16.70 5.96
C VAL A 147 -13.60 16.46 4.58
N PRO A 148 -13.64 15.21 4.06
CA PRO A 148 -13.09 14.87 2.76
C PRO A 148 -13.78 15.62 1.61
N CYS A 149 -13.08 15.77 0.48
CA CYS A 149 -13.59 16.34 -0.77
C CYS A 149 -14.07 17.80 -0.70
N ILE A 150 -13.78 18.55 0.37
CA ILE A 150 -14.03 20.00 0.41
C ILE A 150 -12.90 20.79 -0.24
N SER A 151 -11.66 20.33 -0.07
CA SER A 151 -10.50 21.00 -0.65
C SER A 151 -9.54 20.04 -1.32
N LEU A 152 -9.42 20.19 -2.63
CA LEU A 152 -8.60 19.34 -3.49
C LEU A 152 -7.38 20.10 -4.00
N SER A 153 -6.25 19.42 -4.08
CA SER A 153 -5.06 19.86 -4.81
C SER A 153 -4.95 19.05 -6.09
N ILE A 154 -4.85 19.72 -7.22
CA ILE A 154 -4.76 19.08 -8.54
C ILE A 154 -3.46 19.52 -9.20
N TYR A 155 -2.68 18.57 -9.69
CA TYR A 155 -1.42 18.85 -10.36
C TYR A 155 -1.05 17.75 -11.34
N PHE A 156 0.01 17.97 -12.12
CA PHE A 156 0.47 17.02 -13.12
C PHE A 156 1.87 16.52 -12.79
N ILE A 157 2.08 15.23 -13.00
CA ILE A 157 3.40 14.63 -13.20
C ILE A 157 3.54 14.48 -14.72
N THR A 158 4.49 15.18 -15.32
CA THR A 158 4.66 15.23 -16.79
C THR A 158 5.95 14.52 -17.19
N GLN A 159 6.40 14.65 -18.45
CA GLN A 159 7.68 14.15 -18.96
C GLN A 159 8.01 12.68 -18.59
N LEU A 160 6.97 11.83 -18.47
CA LEU A 160 7.15 10.40 -18.27
C LEU A 160 7.44 9.75 -19.63
N PRO A 161 8.16 8.61 -19.66
CA PRO A 161 8.22 7.77 -20.85
C PRO A 161 6.82 7.45 -21.37
N LEU A 162 6.67 7.29 -22.68
CA LEU A 162 5.37 6.97 -23.26
C LEU A 162 4.89 5.58 -22.81
N SER A 163 3.67 5.52 -22.28
CA SER A 163 3.03 4.26 -21.87
C SER A 163 1.59 4.25 -22.38
N ASN A 164 1.29 3.35 -23.32
CA ASN A 164 -0.02 3.27 -24.00
C ASN A 164 -0.57 4.63 -24.45
N SER A 165 0.28 5.43 -25.11
CA SER A 165 -0.03 6.78 -25.59
C SER A 165 -0.26 7.85 -24.50
N PHE A 166 0.16 7.60 -23.26
CA PHE A 166 0.19 8.59 -22.18
C PHE A 166 1.63 8.98 -21.85
N ASP A 167 1.86 10.24 -21.50
CA ASP A 167 3.18 10.80 -21.11
C ASP A 167 3.13 11.52 -19.74
N SER A 168 1.95 11.53 -19.11
CA SER A 168 1.67 12.33 -17.92
C SER A 168 0.61 11.67 -17.03
N ILE A 169 0.60 12.06 -15.76
CA ILE A 169 -0.38 11.67 -14.77
C ILE A 169 -1.02 12.93 -14.20
N LEU A 170 -2.34 13.01 -14.26
CA LEU A 170 -3.12 13.97 -13.47
C LEU A 170 -3.30 13.39 -12.06
N VAL A 171 -2.83 14.11 -11.06
CA VAL A 171 -2.98 13.76 -9.65
C VAL A 171 -4.03 14.67 -9.03
N ILE A 172 -5.07 14.06 -8.44
CA ILE A 172 -6.05 14.76 -7.62
C ILE A 172 -5.90 14.29 -6.18
N LEU A 173 -5.49 15.19 -5.29
CA LEU A 173 -5.23 14.91 -3.88
C LEU A 173 -6.28 15.60 -3.01
N ASP A 174 -6.99 14.83 -2.19
CA ASP A 174 -7.81 15.38 -1.10
C ASP A 174 -6.93 15.83 0.06
N ARG A 175 -7.02 17.11 0.44
CA ARG A 175 -6.10 17.68 1.44
C ARG A 175 -6.41 17.22 2.87
N PHE A 176 -7.62 16.75 3.16
CA PHE A 176 -8.00 16.23 4.47
C PHE A 176 -7.51 14.79 4.66
N SER A 177 -8.09 13.86 3.90
CA SER A 177 -7.80 12.43 4.00
C SER A 177 -6.43 12.03 3.45
N LYS A 178 -5.83 12.89 2.61
CA LYS A 178 -4.65 12.58 1.79
C LYS A 178 -4.90 11.54 0.70
N MET A 179 -6.16 11.23 0.40
CA MET A 179 -6.51 10.30 -0.68
C MET A 179 -6.12 10.90 -2.03
N VAL A 180 -5.51 10.08 -2.89
CA VAL A 180 -5.13 10.47 -4.25
C VAL A 180 -5.95 9.72 -5.28
N VAL A 181 -6.16 10.36 -6.42
CA VAL A 181 -6.61 9.72 -7.66
C VAL A 181 -5.55 9.97 -8.73
N PHE A 182 -5.05 8.90 -9.35
CA PHE A 182 -4.07 8.94 -10.42
C PHE A 182 -4.74 8.65 -11.77
N ILE A 183 -4.65 9.60 -12.69
CA ILE A 183 -5.30 9.50 -14.01
C ILE A 183 -4.23 9.62 -15.10
N PRO A 184 -3.95 8.56 -15.88
CA PRO A 184 -3.03 8.64 -17.01
C PRO A 184 -3.65 9.51 -18.11
N LYS A 185 -2.84 10.40 -18.69
CA LYS A 185 -3.27 11.33 -19.74
C LYS A 185 -2.10 11.86 -20.57
N LEU A 186 -2.38 12.59 -21.64
CA LEU A 186 -1.39 13.34 -22.42
C LEU A 186 -1.11 14.73 -21.84
N SER A 187 0.15 15.16 -21.81
CA SER A 187 0.65 16.43 -21.26
C SER A 187 -0.16 17.62 -21.77
N LEU A 188 -0.42 17.62 -23.08
CA LEU A 188 -1.33 18.50 -23.79
C LEU A 188 -2.79 18.09 -23.51
N ILE A 189 -3.39 18.69 -22.49
CA ILE A 189 -4.82 18.50 -22.15
C ILE A 189 -5.53 19.86 -22.21
N THR A 190 -6.75 19.89 -22.78
CA THR A 190 -7.56 21.12 -22.77
C THR A 190 -8.29 21.29 -21.43
N SER A 191 -8.79 22.50 -21.17
CA SER A 191 -9.64 22.74 -19.99
C SER A 191 -10.93 21.91 -20.02
N LEU A 192 -11.49 21.66 -21.22
CA LEU A 192 -12.66 20.81 -21.40
C LEU A 192 -12.34 19.35 -21.03
N ASP A 193 -11.22 18.82 -21.51
CA ASP A 193 -10.79 17.46 -21.17
C ASP A 193 -10.54 17.32 -19.66
N LEU A 194 -9.87 18.30 -19.05
CA LEU A 194 -9.67 18.33 -17.60
C LEU A 194 -11.00 18.33 -16.84
N SER A 195 -12.00 19.10 -17.32
CA SER A 195 -13.33 19.13 -16.71
C SER A 195 -14.03 17.78 -16.81
N HIS A 196 -13.91 17.07 -17.93
CA HIS A 196 -14.47 15.73 -18.10
C HIS A 196 -13.82 14.72 -17.16
N LEU A 197 -12.48 14.75 -17.04
CA LEU A 197 -11.75 13.89 -16.10
C LEU A 197 -12.16 14.19 -14.66
N PHE A 198 -12.31 15.46 -14.30
CA PHE A 198 -12.75 15.87 -12.97
C PHE A 198 -14.18 15.40 -12.68
N ILE A 199 -15.10 15.59 -13.62
CA ILE A 199 -16.50 15.16 -13.47
C ILE A 199 -16.58 13.65 -13.27
N LYS A 200 -15.88 12.89 -14.13
CA LYS A 200 -15.87 11.43 -14.12
C LYS A 200 -15.29 10.86 -12.82
N ASN A 201 -14.21 11.43 -12.31
CA ASN A 201 -13.44 10.81 -11.24
C ASN A 201 -13.73 11.36 -9.85
N ILE A 202 -14.25 12.59 -9.73
CA ILE A 202 -14.49 13.28 -8.46
C ILE A 202 -15.97 13.64 -8.32
N PHE A 203 -16.49 14.52 -9.18
CA PHE A 203 -17.84 15.09 -8.99
C PHE A 203 -18.92 14.01 -8.94
N SER A 204 -18.88 13.05 -9.86
CA SER A 204 -19.85 11.94 -9.93
C SER A 204 -19.87 11.05 -8.68
N LYS A 205 -18.79 11.03 -7.91
CA LYS A 205 -18.61 10.15 -6.74
C LYS A 205 -18.77 10.89 -5.40
N HIS A 206 -18.37 12.16 -5.36
CA HIS A 206 -18.19 12.91 -4.11
C HIS A 206 -18.83 14.30 -4.12
N GLY A 207 -19.39 14.73 -5.25
CA GLY A 207 -19.94 16.07 -5.43
C GLY A 207 -18.89 17.15 -5.69
N LEU A 208 -19.32 18.41 -5.66
CA LEU A 208 -18.48 19.55 -5.99
C LEU A 208 -17.69 20.03 -4.76
N PRO A 209 -16.35 20.10 -4.81
CA PRO A 209 -15.56 20.67 -3.73
C PRO A 209 -15.78 22.18 -3.63
N SER A 210 -15.72 22.72 -2.41
CA SER A 210 -15.78 24.17 -2.20
C SER A 210 -14.50 24.88 -2.64
N ARG A 211 -13.36 24.18 -2.67
CA ARG A 211 -12.07 24.78 -3.04
C ARG A 211 -11.21 23.83 -3.86
N ILE A 212 -10.84 24.24 -5.06
CA ILE A 212 -9.86 23.55 -5.91
C ILE A 212 -8.59 24.39 -5.96
N GLN A 213 -7.45 23.75 -5.72
CA GLN A 213 -6.14 24.34 -5.91
C GLN A 213 -5.46 23.66 -7.09
N LEU A 214 -5.44 24.33 -8.23
CA LEU A 214 -4.66 23.90 -9.38
C LEU A 214 -3.20 24.33 -9.16
N LYS A 215 -2.29 23.37 -9.03
CA LYS A 215 -0.85 23.64 -9.05
C LYS A 215 -0.37 23.42 -10.48
N ILE A 216 -0.09 24.51 -11.18
CA ILE A 216 0.53 24.49 -12.50
C ILE A 216 2.04 24.51 -12.29
N SER A 217 2.63 23.35 -11.96
CA SER A 217 4.08 23.19 -11.90
C SER A 217 4.62 22.94 -13.31
N ARG A 218 5.34 23.94 -13.84
CA ARG A 218 6.19 23.82 -15.04
C ARG A 218 7.41 22.97 -14.68
N ASP A 219 7.63 21.94 -15.49
CA ASP A 219 8.82 21.08 -15.59
C ASP A 219 9.24 20.23 -14.38
N LEU A 220 9.57 18.97 -14.69
CA LEU A 220 10.21 18.01 -13.76
C LEU A 220 11.69 18.31 -13.52
N SER A 221 12.23 19.35 -14.14
CA SER A 221 13.58 19.83 -13.93
C SER A 221 13.55 21.19 -13.22
N THR A 222 14.21 21.24 -12.06
CA THR A 222 14.61 22.43 -11.27
C THR A 222 13.66 22.90 -10.15
N ALA A 223 14.03 22.49 -8.93
CA ALA A 223 14.27 23.37 -7.78
C ALA A 223 13.25 24.47 -7.39
N TYR A 224 12.64 24.25 -6.21
CA TYR A 224 12.37 25.23 -5.13
C TYR A 224 11.21 26.26 -5.24
N HIS A 225 10.06 25.89 -4.68
CA HIS A 225 9.38 26.69 -3.64
C HIS A 225 8.90 25.77 -2.51
N PRO A 226 9.76 25.50 -1.50
CA PRO A 226 9.49 24.48 -0.47
C PRO A 226 8.21 24.72 0.31
N GLU A 227 7.81 25.98 0.52
CA GLU A 227 6.83 26.36 1.53
C GLU A 227 5.39 25.90 1.25
N THR A 228 5.06 25.52 0.00
CA THR A 228 3.69 25.16 -0.42
C THR A 228 3.53 23.77 -1.05
N ASP A 229 4.61 23.04 -1.31
CA ASP A 229 4.56 21.84 -2.17
C ASP A 229 4.83 20.48 -1.50
N GLY A 230 5.06 20.47 -0.19
CA GLY A 230 5.38 19.24 0.57
C GLY A 230 4.42 18.06 0.34
N PRO A 231 3.08 18.23 0.30
CA PRO A 231 2.17 17.13 0.01
C PRO A 231 2.32 16.53 -1.39
N ALA A 232 2.57 17.35 -2.42
CA ALA A 232 2.71 16.87 -3.80
C ALA A 232 4.06 16.17 -4.00
N GLU A 233 5.14 16.76 -3.47
CA GLU A 233 6.47 16.13 -3.45
C GLU A 233 6.42 14.75 -2.80
N ARG A 234 5.70 14.62 -1.68
CA ARG A 234 5.60 13.34 -0.98
C ARG A 234 4.83 12.29 -1.78
N VAL A 235 3.75 12.69 -2.46
CA VAL A 235 2.99 11.79 -3.35
C VAL A 235 3.87 11.31 -4.49
N ASN A 236 4.61 12.22 -5.14
CA ASN A 236 5.47 11.89 -6.27
C ASN A 236 6.58 10.91 -5.85
N GLN A 237 7.24 11.14 -4.72
CA GLN A 237 8.26 10.22 -4.19
C GLN A 237 7.71 8.81 -3.95
N ILE A 238 6.50 8.69 -3.38
CA ILE A 238 5.90 7.39 -3.12
C ILE A 238 5.50 6.70 -4.43
N LEU A 239 4.97 7.44 -5.39
CA LEU A 239 4.60 6.91 -6.70
C LEU A 239 5.84 6.47 -7.50
N GLU A 240 6.89 7.28 -7.52
CA GLU A 240 8.18 6.91 -8.12
C GLU A 240 8.73 5.64 -7.48
N GLN A 241 8.74 5.56 -6.15
CA GLN A 241 9.15 4.35 -5.42
C GLN A 241 8.33 3.14 -5.84
N TYR A 242 7.01 3.28 -6.00
CA TYR A 242 6.16 2.21 -6.49
C TYR A 242 6.55 1.81 -7.93
N PHE A 243 6.77 2.77 -8.81
CA PHE A 243 7.18 2.51 -10.19
C PHE A 243 8.50 1.77 -10.26
N TRP A 244 9.48 2.13 -9.43
CA TRP A 244 10.76 1.39 -9.35
C TRP A 244 10.61 -0.09 -9.00
N MET A 245 9.52 -0.48 -8.32
CA MET A 245 9.29 -1.88 -7.94
C MET A 245 8.49 -2.67 -8.99
N TYR A 246 7.56 -2.03 -9.68
CA TYR A 246 6.53 -2.74 -10.47
C TYR A 246 6.47 -2.38 -11.95
N VAL A 247 7.05 -1.26 -12.37
CA VAL A 247 7.12 -0.89 -13.79
C VAL A 247 8.21 -1.69 -14.46
N SER A 248 7.95 -2.15 -15.68
CA SER A 248 8.92 -2.90 -16.46
C SER A 248 10.16 -2.08 -16.78
N TYR A 249 11.22 -2.77 -17.17
CA TYR A 249 12.46 -2.14 -17.61
C TYR A 249 12.26 -1.16 -18.79
N HIS A 250 11.31 -1.45 -19.69
CA HIS A 250 11.01 -0.61 -20.86
C HIS A 250 10.26 0.68 -20.50
N GLN A 251 9.69 0.76 -19.29
CA GLN A 251 8.98 1.93 -18.77
C GLN A 251 7.75 2.34 -19.60
N ASP A 252 7.21 1.42 -20.38
CA ASP A 252 6.06 1.64 -21.27
C ASP A 252 4.75 1.07 -20.70
N ASP A 253 4.77 0.56 -19.47
CA ASP A 253 3.64 -0.08 -18.78
C ASP A 253 3.21 0.62 -17.48
N TRP A 254 3.78 1.78 -17.14
CA TRP A 254 3.44 2.50 -15.90
C TRP A 254 1.95 2.88 -15.81
N ASN A 255 1.28 3.13 -16.94
CA ASN A 255 -0.13 3.47 -16.95
C ASN A 255 -1.00 2.31 -16.43
N THR A 256 -0.58 1.07 -16.68
CA THR A 256 -1.28 -0.14 -16.23
C THR A 256 -1.07 -0.40 -14.73
N CYS A 257 0.04 0.10 -14.17
CA CYS A 257 0.37 -0.01 -12.75
C CYS A 257 -0.43 0.98 -11.90
N LEU A 258 -0.95 2.07 -12.47
CA LEU A 258 -1.55 3.17 -11.73
C LEU A 258 -2.71 2.77 -10.80
N PRO A 259 -3.68 1.92 -11.18
CA PRO A 259 -4.75 1.54 -10.27
C PRO A 259 -4.24 0.86 -9.00
N LEU A 260 -3.20 0.02 -9.12
CA LEU A 260 -2.62 -0.66 -7.96
C LEU A 260 -1.71 0.27 -7.16
N ALA A 261 -0.99 1.18 -7.83
CA ALA A 261 -0.22 2.22 -7.16
C ALA A 261 -1.13 3.15 -6.33
N GLU A 262 -2.27 3.57 -6.90
CA GLU A 262 -3.30 4.36 -6.23
C GLU A 262 -3.83 3.61 -5.00
N PHE A 263 -4.17 2.33 -5.15
CA PHE A 263 -4.63 1.51 -4.04
C PHE A 263 -3.57 1.36 -2.95
N ALA A 264 -2.34 0.99 -3.31
CA ALA A 264 -1.23 0.80 -2.36
C ALA A 264 -0.90 2.09 -1.60
N TYR A 265 -0.93 3.24 -2.29
CA TYR A 265 -0.80 4.56 -1.67
C TYR A 265 -1.94 4.83 -0.69
N ASN A 266 -3.19 4.73 -1.16
CA ASN A 266 -4.37 5.10 -0.39
C ASN A 266 -4.65 4.13 0.78
N ASN A 267 -4.10 2.92 0.73
CA ASN A 267 -4.21 1.90 1.77
C ASN A 267 -3.00 1.87 2.73
N SER A 268 -2.02 2.76 2.54
CA SER A 268 -0.83 2.83 3.38
C SER A 268 -0.97 3.90 4.44
N ASP A 269 -0.60 3.58 5.69
CA ASP A 269 -0.63 4.56 6.77
C ASP A 269 0.26 5.77 6.49
N HIS A 270 -0.28 6.96 6.74
CA HIS A 270 0.47 8.21 6.66
C HIS A 270 0.88 8.69 8.05
N SER A 271 2.10 9.22 8.16
CA SER A 271 2.64 9.67 9.45
C SER A 271 1.87 10.85 10.05
N SER A 272 1.22 11.65 9.20
CA SER A 272 0.42 12.83 9.56
C SER A 272 -0.96 12.48 10.12
N THR A 273 -1.61 11.44 9.59
CA THR A 273 -2.96 11.00 10.01
C THR A 273 -2.92 9.79 10.93
N LYS A 274 -1.79 9.06 11.00
CA LYS A 274 -1.62 7.77 11.68
C LYS A 274 -2.53 6.65 11.16
N GLN A 275 -3.21 6.89 10.05
CA GLN A 275 -4.20 6.02 9.43
C GLN A 275 -4.02 6.06 7.90
N SER A 276 -4.61 5.09 7.20
CA SER A 276 -4.63 5.08 5.74
C SER A 276 -5.54 6.19 5.19
N PRO A 277 -5.24 6.76 4.01
CA PRO A 277 -6.17 7.66 3.34
C PRO A 277 -7.57 7.07 3.11
N LEU A 278 -7.68 5.79 2.76
CA LEU A 278 -8.97 5.10 2.60
C LEU A 278 -9.77 5.07 3.89
N PHE A 279 -9.14 4.72 5.01
CA PHE A 279 -9.82 4.74 6.30
C PHE A 279 -10.28 6.15 6.67
N THR A 280 -9.42 7.15 6.44
CA THR A 280 -9.75 8.55 6.75
C THR A 280 -10.90 9.07 5.86
N PHE A 281 -11.00 8.58 4.64
CA PHE A 281 -12.01 8.99 3.67
C PHE A 281 -13.36 8.27 3.86
N TYR A 282 -13.33 6.93 3.99
CA TYR A 282 -14.53 6.08 4.02
C TYR A 282 -14.91 5.56 5.41
N GLY A 283 -14.05 5.74 6.41
CA GLY A 283 -14.23 5.18 7.76
C GLY A 283 -14.04 3.67 7.86
N ARG A 284 -13.47 3.02 6.82
CA ARG A 284 -13.21 1.58 6.79
C ARG A 284 -11.95 1.24 6.00
N ASP A 285 -11.24 0.21 6.41
CA ASP A 285 -10.11 -0.34 5.65
C ASP A 285 -10.62 -1.30 4.56
N PRO A 286 -10.04 -1.25 3.33
CA PRO A 286 -10.39 -2.18 2.28
C PRO A 286 -9.90 -3.61 2.61
N GLN A 287 -10.76 -4.59 2.36
CA GLN A 287 -10.35 -6.00 2.38
C GLN A 287 -9.93 -6.42 0.97
N PHE A 288 -8.68 -6.82 0.82
CA PHE A 288 -8.17 -7.37 -0.46
C PHE A 288 -7.40 -8.68 -0.27
N ASP A 289 -7.17 -9.08 0.97
CA ASP A 289 -6.41 -10.27 1.38
C ASP A 289 -6.96 -10.78 2.73
N SER A 290 -8.25 -11.09 2.81
CA SER A 290 -8.88 -11.53 4.07
C SER A 290 -8.56 -12.99 4.37
N VAL A 291 -7.89 -13.20 5.50
CA VAL A 291 -7.96 -14.46 6.25
C VAL A 291 -9.25 -14.34 7.05
N HIS A 292 -10.41 -14.67 6.47
CA HIS A 292 -11.70 -14.47 7.14
C HIS A 292 -11.73 -15.14 8.52
N ILE A 293 -11.67 -14.36 9.60
CA ILE A 293 -12.02 -14.78 10.95
C ILE A 293 -13.46 -14.28 11.14
N THR A 294 -14.42 -15.21 11.06
CA THR A 294 -15.84 -14.95 11.31
C THR A 294 -16.19 -15.30 12.73
#